data_AF-A0A521U2B4-F1
#
_entry.id   AF-A0A521U2B4-F1
#
_cell.length_a   1.000
_cell.length_b   1.000
_cell.length_c   1.000
_cell.angle_alpha   90.00
_cell.angle_beta   90.00
_cell.angle_gamma   90.00
#
_symmetry.space_group_name_H-M   'P 1'
#
loop_
_entity.id
_entity.type
_entity.pdbx_description
1 polymer ?
#
loop_
_entity_poly.entity_id
_entity_poly.type
_entity_poly.pdbx_seq_one_letter_code
_entity_poly.pdbx_strand_id
1 'polypeptide(L)'
;MRWPVVAFAVATLVTAFSSGSARADVSARETRFVYGLNLFTGTEYTGTFAPPSVDTIYVLADETAVLDPKRTEIYFWPLTNEYRPDWTALSELVPGTLEVTPRGGVPRPIELTDYVVQFDRARGIGNGRISLGDQANADRAAFERERAEYLEELRVYTDGVERLTREMEAARQRPAPAAPPAPLAEPPAFTLFSTDLARGFPVKLSPGEYAIQVRSSDGTIVPDSARRLVAIAARRQGVGYEVVPQAKWTYPERSSDPSNTIYTAPSGVIYLQPFHAVEFNALEYARLQNPQDLQATANRWTWVHVSPIEGGSLRVGGETLRAAEYVVEQLPGAALGYSVVPLQRRPDEPPVGTPGSRSVDLVAFRVESPPGRASTAVRLVDSAGREIPGSARQISAIPGTPDWQLGLTFVLPIAVGVTAVAWGRERAQRVSSLAPEQRRLIA
;
A
#
# COMPACT_ATOMS: atom_id res chain seq x y z
N MET A 1 23.71 -57.47 43.89
CA MET A 1 23.45 -56.64 45.08
C MET A 1 21.97 -56.28 45.04
N ARG A 2 21.21 -56.80 46.01
CA ARG A 2 19.74 -56.77 46.11
C ARG A 2 19.26 -55.36 46.51
N TRP A 3 18.02 -54.98 46.15
CA TRP A 3 16.96 -54.37 46.99
C TRP A 3 15.85 -53.71 46.11
N PRO A 4 14.60 -53.51 46.61
CA PRO A 4 13.45 -54.29 46.15
C PRO A 4 12.30 -53.46 45.54
N VAL A 5 11.35 -54.20 44.97
CA VAL A 5 9.97 -53.79 44.65
C VAL A 5 9.22 -53.42 45.92
N VAL A 6 8.66 -52.21 46.03
CA VAL A 6 7.50 -51.91 46.90
C VAL A 6 6.58 -50.87 46.26
N ALA A 7 5.35 -51.33 46.01
CA ALA A 7 4.03 -50.71 46.16
C ALA A 7 3.76 -49.26 45.68
N PHE A 8 2.84 -49.23 44.72
CA PHE A 8 1.85 -48.18 44.47
C PHE A 8 1.22 -47.62 45.77
N ALA A 9 1.30 -46.30 45.94
CA ALA A 9 0.33 -45.53 46.69
C ALA A 9 0.05 -44.24 45.90
N VAL A 10 -1.20 -44.14 45.46
CA VAL A 10 -1.78 -43.02 44.71
C VAL A 10 -1.76 -41.77 45.60
N ALA A 11 -0.93 -40.79 45.24
CA ALA A 11 -1.02 -39.43 45.76
C ALA A 11 -1.59 -38.54 44.65
N THR A 12 -2.90 -38.32 44.72
CA THR A 12 -3.64 -37.36 43.91
C THR A 12 -3.11 -35.96 44.22
N LEU A 13 -2.15 -35.49 43.43
CA LEU A 13 -1.75 -34.08 43.46
C LEU A 13 -2.84 -33.30 42.71
N VAL A 14 -3.70 -32.62 43.47
CA VAL A 14 -4.62 -31.60 42.95
C VAL A 14 -3.75 -30.46 42.42
N THR A 15 -3.33 -30.54 41.16
CA THR A 15 -2.94 -29.36 40.39
C THR A 15 -4.22 -28.55 40.19
N ALA A 16 -4.48 -27.65 41.14
CA ALA A 16 -5.31 -26.49 40.90
C ALA A 16 -4.67 -25.72 39.73
N PHE A 17 -5.14 -26.00 38.52
CA PHE A 17 -5.05 -25.06 37.44
C PHE A 17 -5.78 -23.81 37.91
N SER A 18 -5.01 -22.86 38.43
CA SER A 18 -5.38 -21.46 38.47
C SER A 18 -5.54 -21.05 37.02
N SER A 19 -6.70 -21.38 36.44
CA SER A 19 -7.23 -20.77 35.22
C SER A 19 -7.56 -19.33 35.55
N GLY A 20 -6.54 -18.54 35.92
CA GLY A 20 -6.61 -17.10 35.86
C GLY A 20 -6.94 -16.80 34.41
N SER A 21 -8.18 -16.41 34.16
CA SER A 21 -8.55 -15.86 32.87
C SER A 21 -7.53 -14.76 32.59
N ALA A 22 -6.63 -14.98 31.63
CA ALA A 22 -5.80 -13.93 31.08
C ALA A 22 -6.77 -12.96 30.39
N ARG A 23 -7.36 -12.08 31.19
CA ARG A 23 -8.09 -10.93 30.66
C ARG A 23 -7.05 -10.09 29.98
N ALA A 24 -7.29 -9.75 28.72
CA ALA A 24 -6.48 -8.77 28.01
C ALA A 24 -6.33 -7.56 28.93
N ASP A 25 -5.09 -7.21 29.27
CA ASP A 25 -4.75 -6.08 30.10
C ASP A 25 -5.05 -4.81 29.30
N VAL A 26 -6.31 -4.39 29.33
CA VAL A 26 -6.73 -3.12 28.74
C VAL A 26 -6.28 -2.06 29.74
N SER A 27 -5.19 -1.37 29.39
CA SER A 27 -4.66 -0.27 30.20
C SER A 27 -5.77 0.72 30.54
N ALA A 28 -5.67 1.31 31.74
CA ALA A 28 -6.64 2.29 32.21
C ALA A 28 -6.77 3.42 31.19
N ARG A 29 -8.03 3.76 30.86
CA ARG A 29 -8.33 4.88 29.97
C ARG A 29 -8.10 6.19 30.70
N GLU A 30 -7.47 7.12 30.03
CA GLU A 30 -7.16 8.44 30.60
C GLU A 30 -7.62 9.54 29.65
N THR A 31 -8.32 10.53 30.19
CA THR A 31 -8.67 11.74 29.46
C THR A 31 -7.42 12.59 29.26
N ARG A 32 -7.08 12.87 28.00
CA ARG A 32 -5.88 13.62 27.60
C ARG A 32 -6.19 14.58 26.44
N PHE A 33 -5.39 15.63 26.34
CA PHE A 33 -5.33 16.45 25.13
C PHE A 33 -4.55 15.68 24.04
N VAL A 34 -5.05 15.71 22.82
CA VAL A 34 -4.42 15.12 21.64
C VAL A 34 -4.61 16.04 20.45
N TYR A 35 -3.74 15.90 19.45
CA TYR A 35 -4.05 16.40 18.11
C TYR A 35 -4.56 15.24 17.27
N GLY A 36 -5.82 15.32 16.81
CA GLY A 36 -6.23 14.61 15.59
C GLY A 36 -5.51 15.23 14.40
N LEU A 37 -5.09 14.43 13.44
CA LEU A 37 -4.23 14.87 12.34
C LEU A 37 -4.82 14.41 11.03
N ASN A 38 -5.04 15.36 10.12
CA ASN A 38 -5.39 15.08 8.73
C ASN A 38 -4.24 15.58 7.86
N LEU A 39 -3.41 14.63 7.41
CA LEU A 39 -2.11 14.92 6.83
C LEU A 39 -2.05 14.40 5.40
N PHE A 40 -1.59 15.23 4.46
CA PHE A 40 -1.29 14.77 3.12
C PHE A 40 0.03 14.00 3.10
N THR A 41 -0.02 12.76 2.60
CA THR A 41 1.12 11.81 2.60
C THR A 41 1.89 11.81 1.27
N GLY A 42 1.58 12.74 0.37
CA GLY A 42 2.01 12.71 -1.02
C GLY A 42 1.07 11.93 -1.94
N THR A 43 0.25 11.02 -1.41
CA THR A 43 -0.73 10.24 -2.17
C THR A 43 -2.18 10.56 -1.80
N GLU A 44 -2.43 10.73 -0.51
CA GLU A 44 -3.77 10.92 0.02
C GLU A 44 -3.71 11.63 1.37
N TYR A 45 -4.87 12.12 1.81
CA TYR A 45 -5.04 12.59 3.19
C TYR A 45 -5.29 11.37 4.09
N THR A 46 -4.44 11.22 5.10
CA THR A 46 -4.58 10.19 6.13
C THR A 46 -5.02 10.80 7.45
N GLY A 47 -5.92 10.11 8.13
CA GLY A 47 -6.38 10.44 9.48
C GLY A 47 -5.55 9.68 10.52
N THR A 48 -4.82 10.39 11.36
CA THR A 48 -4.04 9.83 12.47
C THR A 48 -4.15 10.74 13.70
N PHE A 49 -3.41 10.48 14.76
CA PHE A 49 -3.39 11.37 15.92
C PHE A 49 -2.05 11.33 16.66
N ALA A 50 -1.73 12.42 17.36
CA ALA A 50 -0.57 12.55 18.23
C ALA A 50 -1.00 12.61 19.70
N PRO A 51 -0.76 11.55 20.50
CA PRO A 51 -0.95 11.56 21.95
C PRO A 51 0.09 12.45 22.66
N PRO A 52 -0.05 12.69 23.98
CA PRO A 52 0.94 13.41 24.78
C PRO A 52 2.37 12.87 24.68
N SER A 53 2.54 11.55 24.49
CA SER A 53 3.86 10.91 24.37
C SER A 53 4.57 11.18 23.04
N VAL A 54 3.91 11.81 22.06
CA VAL A 54 4.51 12.17 20.78
C VAL A 54 4.90 13.63 20.82
N ASP A 55 6.20 13.92 20.95
CA ASP A 55 6.71 15.29 21.04
C ASP A 55 6.79 16.00 19.68
N THR A 56 6.90 15.24 18.59
CA THR A 56 7.13 15.77 17.24
C THR A 56 6.07 15.26 16.26
N ILE A 57 5.39 16.18 15.59
CA ILE A 57 4.48 15.93 14.48
C ILE A 57 5.22 16.26 13.17
N TYR A 58 5.10 15.38 12.18
CA TYR A 58 5.63 15.61 10.84
C TYR A 58 4.49 15.92 9.88
N VAL A 59 4.69 16.91 9.02
CA VAL A 59 3.74 17.32 7.97
C VAL A 59 4.50 17.49 6.66
N LEU A 60 3.84 17.28 5.53
CA LEU A 60 4.45 17.55 4.24
C LEU A 60 4.51 19.06 4.01
N ALA A 61 5.68 19.59 3.63
CA ALA A 61 5.89 21.00 3.41
C ALA A 61 5.09 21.51 2.20
N ASP A 62 4.66 22.77 2.28
CA ASP A 62 3.86 23.46 1.26
C ASP A 62 2.55 22.77 0.89
N GLU A 63 2.11 21.82 1.72
CA GLU A 63 0.83 21.13 1.65
C GLU A 63 -0.01 21.48 2.88
N THR A 64 -1.33 21.45 2.71
CA THR A 64 -2.24 21.74 3.83
C THR A 64 -2.31 20.52 4.75
N ALA A 65 -2.03 20.72 6.03
CA ALA A 65 -2.34 19.77 7.09
C ALA A 65 -3.36 20.40 8.04
N VAL A 66 -4.23 19.59 8.65
CA VAL A 66 -5.14 20.09 9.69
C VAL A 66 -4.85 19.40 11.01
N LEU A 67 -4.58 20.20 12.03
CA LEU A 67 -4.38 19.77 13.41
C LEU A 67 -5.68 20.02 14.18
N ASP A 68 -6.38 18.96 14.54
CA ASP A 68 -7.67 18.97 15.24
C ASP A 68 -7.44 18.84 16.76
N PRO A 69 -7.55 19.94 17.53
CA PRO A 69 -7.26 19.94 18.97
C PRO A 69 -8.41 19.28 19.74
N LYS A 70 -8.17 18.11 20.33
CA LYS A 70 -9.22 17.35 21.02
C LYS A 70 -8.85 16.96 22.43
N ARG A 71 -9.88 16.84 23.28
CA ARG A 71 -9.83 16.08 24.51
C ARG A 71 -10.57 14.77 24.29
N THR A 72 -9.88 13.66 24.52
CA THR A 72 -10.40 12.31 24.32
C THR A 72 -9.86 11.37 25.39
N GLU A 73 -10.47 10.20 25.53
CA GLU A 73 -9.89 9.10 26.29
C GLU A 73 -8.86 8.37 25.42
N ILE A 74 -7.67 8.16 25.95
CA ILE A 74 -6.65 7.31 25.31
C ILE A 74 -6.35 6.11 26.19
N TYR A 75 -5.98 5.00 25.56
CA TYR A 75 -5.45 3.82 26.23
C TYR A 75 -4.31 3.24 25.41
N PHE A 76 -3.35 2.63 26.09
CA PHE A 76 -2.23 1.95 25.45
C PHE A 76 -2.67 0.55 25.01
N TRP A 77 -2.37 0.19 23.75
CA TRP A 77 -2.66 -1.10 23.13
C TRP A 77 -1.37 -1.92 22.97
N PRO A 78 -1.13 -2.93 23.84
CA PRO A 78 0.16 -3.64 23.89
C PRO A 78 0.52 -4.38 22.60
N LEU A 79 -0.47 -4.85 21.82
CA LEU A 79 -0.23 -5.61 20.59
C LEU A 79 0.46 -4.77 19.51
N THR A 80 0.15 -3.48 19.42
CA THR A 80 0.77 -2.56 18.46
C THR A 80 1.77 -1.62 19.11
N ASN A 81 1.93 -1.68 20.44
CA ASN A 81 2.80 -0.80 21.22
C ASN A 81 2.49 0.70 20.99
N GLU A 82 1.20 1.04 20.89
CA GLU A 82 0.71 2.38 20.54
C GLU A 82 -0.47 2.78 21.43
N TYR A 83 -0.65 4.08 21.64
CA TYR A 83 -1.90 4.61 22.17
C TYR A 83 -2.99 4.58 21.11
N ARG A 84 -4.21 4.26 21.55
CA ARG A 84 -5.45 4.31 20.76
C ARG A 84 -6.39 5.35 21.39
N PRO A 85 -7.03 6.19 20.58
CA PRO A 85 -8.05 7.12 21.04
C PRO A 85 -9.42 6.43 21.05
N ASP A 86 -10.26 6.77 22.01
CA ASP A 86 -11.68 6.40 22.03
C ASP A 86 -12.53 7.63 21.69
N TRP A 87 -12.59 7.95 20.39
CA TRP A 87 -13.38 9.07 19.88
C TRP A 87 -14.89 8.90 20.11
N THR A 88 -15.35 7.66 20.34
CA THR A 88 -16.76 7.36 20.62
C THR A 88 -17.11 7.65 22.06
N ALA A 89 -16.21 7.36 23.01
CA ALA A 89 -16.39 7.71 24.42
C ALA A 89 -16.28 9.21 24.65
N LEU A 90 -15.27 9.86 24.06
CA LEU A 90 -15.05 11.30 24.21
C LEU A 90 -14.33 11.88 22.98
N SER A 91 -14.90 12.90 22.37
CA SER A 91 -14.27 13.64 21.26
C SER A 91 -14.65 15.12 21.35
N GLU A 92 -14.20 15.78 22.40
CA GLU A 92 -14.47 17.20 22.63
C GLU A 92 -13.42 18.07 21.96
N LEU A 93 -13.88 19.00 21.13
CA LEU A 93 -13.03 20.03 20.54
C LEU A 93 -12.51 20.97 21.64
N VAL A 94 -11.22 21.24 21.61
CA VAL A 94 -10.57 22.22 22.50
C VAL A 94 -10.47 23.56 21.75
N PRO A 95 -11.20 24.60 22.17
CA PRO A 95 -11.18 25.90 21.48
C PRO A 95 -9.89 26.66 21.78
N GLY A 96 -9.57 27.62 20.91
CA GLY A 96 -8.42 28.49 21.06
C GLY A 96 -7.81 28.85 19.71
N THR A 97 -6.61 29.40 19.77
CA THR A 97 -5.80 29.77 18.61
C THR A 97 -4.51 28.97 18.66
N LEU A 98 -4.12 28.36 17.53
CA LEU A 98 -2.83 27.69 17.43
C LEU A 98 -1.75 28.73 17.18
N GLU A 99 -0.73 28.76 18.03
CA GLU A 99 0.47 29.54 17.81
C GLU A 99 1.52 28.68 17.11
N VAL A 100 1.96 29.10 15.92
CA VAL A 100 3.04 28.44 15.17
C VAL A 100 4.26 29.34 15.12
N THR A 101 5.34 28.90 15.74
CA THR A 101 6.58 29.67 15.89
C THR A 101 7.68 29.02 15.08
N PRO A 102 8.17 29.63 13.98
CA PRO A 102 9.37 29.18 13.30
C PRO A 102 10.57 29.23 14.25
N ARG A 103 11.56 28.37 14.05
CA ARG A 103 12.79 28.40 14.86
C ARG A 103 13.43 29.79 14.85
N GLY A 104 13.46 30.45 16.02
CA GLY A 104 14.00 31.81 16.19
C GLY A 104 13.11 32.94 15.66
N GLY A 105 11.89 32.64 15.22
CA GLY A 105 10.91 33.60 14.74
C GLY A 105 9.88 34.00 15.80
N VAL A 106 8.94 34.86 15.40
CA VAL A 106 7.78 35.23 16.22
C VAL A 106 6.62 34.26 16.02
N PRO A 107 5.81 33.98 17.06
CA PRO A 107 4.61 33.17 16.93
C PRO A 107 3.61 33.77 15.94
N ARG A 108 3.03 32.92 15.08
CA ARG A 108 1.94 33.29 14.18
C ARG A 108 0.64 32.60 14.63
N PRO A 109 -0.45 33.35 14.87
CA PRO A 109 -1.73 32.75 15.23
C PRO A 109 -2.39 32.09 14.01
N ILE A 110 -3.04 30.96 14.24
CA ILE A 110 -3.86 30.24 13.27
C ILE A 110 -5.20 29.96 13.92
N GLU A 111 -6.25 30.43 13.26
CA GLU A 111 -7.62 30.32 13.74
C GLU A 111 -8.21 28.95 13.46
N LEU A 112 -9.11 28.54 14.35
CA LEU A 112 -9.87 27.32 14.19
C LEU A 112 -10.82 27.46 13.00
N THR A 113 -10.75 26.53 12.06
CA THR A 113 -11.46 26.59 10.78
C THR A 113 -12.23 25.29 10.54
N ASP A 114 -13.45 25.41 10.00
CA ASP A 114 -14.22 24.27 9.53
C ASP A 114 -13.49 23.54 8.40
N TYR A 115 -13.53 22.22 8.36
CA TYR A 115 -12.94 21.44 7.29
C TYR A 115 -13.70 20.14 7.01
N VAL A 116 -13.52 19.65 5.79
CA VAL A 116 -13.90 18.29 5.37
C VAL A 116 -12.79 17.66 4.54
N VAL A 117 -12.63 16.35 4.69
CA VAL A 117 -11.76 15.54 3.83
C VAL A 117 -12.63 14.71 2.90
N GLN A 118 -12.34 14.76 1.60
CA GLN A 118 -13.10 14.06 0.57
C GLN A 118 -12.17 13.28 -0.36
N PHE A 119 -12.59 12.09 -0.78
CA PHE A 119 -11.91 11.31 -1.82
C PHE A 119 -12.93 10.45 -2.58
N ASP A 120 -12.61 10.07 -3.81
CA ASP A 120 -13.48 9.30 -4.69
C ASP A 120 -12.86 7.93 -5.02
N ARG A 121 -13.42 6.83 -4.51
CA ARG A 121 -12.82 5.50 -4.72
C ARG A 121 -12.68 5.11 -6.19
N ALA A 122 -13.45 5.71 -7.10
CA ALA A 122 -13.37 5.42 -8.53
C ALA A 122 -12.15 6.06 -9.22
N ARG A 123 -11.57 7.14 -8.68
CA ARG A 123 -10.50 7.92 -9.34
C ARG A 123 -9.08 7.53 -8.94
N GLY A 124 -8.92 6.47 -8.15
CA GLY A 124 -7.60 5.96 -7.76
C GLY A 124 -6.84 6.89 -6.80
N ILE A 125 -5.52 6.69 -6.74
CA ILE A 125 -4.60 7.41 -5.84
C ILE A 125 -4.47 8.89 -6.23
N GLY A 126 -4.31 9.79 -5.26
CA GLY A 126 -4.02 11.21 -5.53
C GLY A 126 -5.24 12.12 -5.58
N ASN A 127 -6.44 11.60 -5.33
CA ASN A 127 -7.69 12.36 -5.50
C ASN A 127 -8.29 12.87 -4.19
N GLY A 128 -7.64 12.59 -3.05
CA GLY A 128 -8.05 13.09 -1.76
C GLY A 128 -7.82 14.60 -1.66
N ARG A 129 -8.81 15.35 -1.17
CA ARG A 129 -8.72 16.79 -0.95
C ARG A 129 -9.20 17.17 0.44
N ILE A 130 -8.70 18.30 0.93
CA ILE A 130 -9.22 18.96 2.12
C ILE A 130 -9.78 20.32 1.71
N SER A 131 -11.02 20.58 2.15
CA SER A 131 -11.69 21.85 1.92
C SER A 131 -11.85 22.57 3.26
N LEU A 132 -11.72 23.89 3.25
CA LEU A 132 -11.67 24.73 4.46
C LEU A 132 -12.77 25.79 4.44
N GLY A 133 -13.27 26.17 5.62
CA GLY A 133 -14.22 27.26 5.84
C GLY A 133 -15.50 27.10 5.00
N ASP A 134 -15.87 28.16 4.27
CA ASP A 134 -17.07 28.16 3.43
C ASP A 134 -17.04 27.08 2.34
N GLN A 135 -15.84 26.77 1.81
CA GLN A 135 -15.69 25.68 0.82
C GLN A 135 -15.98 24.32 1.46
N ALA A 136 -15.58 24.11 2.72
CA ALA A 136 -15.88 22.87 3.44
C ALA A 136 -17.39 22.66 3.60
N ASN A 137 -18.10 23.73 3.95
CA ASN A 137 -19.55 23.74 4.08
C ASN A 137 -20.23 23.48 2.73
N ALA A 138 -19.78 24.13 1.65
CA ALA A 138 -20.30 23.93 0.30
C ALA A 138 -20.08 22.49 -0.20
N ASP A 139 -18.88 21.94 -0.02
CA ASP A 139 -18.51 20.58 -0.43
C ASP A 139 -19.27 19.52 0.37
N ARG A 140 -19.50 19.75 1.67
CA ARG A 140 -20.32 18.87 2.50
C ARG A 140 -21.78 18.87 2.04
N ALA A 141 -22.33 20.06 1.76
CA ALA A 141 -23.69 20.17 1.27
C ALA A 141 -23.87 19.53 -0.11
N ALA A 142 -22.86 19.62 -0.99
CA ALA A 142 -22.85 18.94 -2.28
C ALA A 142 -22.85 17.41 -2.11
N PHE A 143 -21.96 16.89 -1.25
CA PHE A 143 -21.90 15.47 -0.93
C PHE A 143 -23.24 14.91 -0.43
N GLU A 144 -23.91 15.61 0.50
CA GLU A 144 -25.20 15.15 1.03
C GLU A 144 -26.32 15.15 -0.02
N ARG A 145 -26.30 16.12 -0.97
CA ARG A 145 -27.24 16.12 -2.09
C ARG A 145 -27.00 14.94 -3.02
N GLU A 146 -25.76 14.73 -3.48
CA GLU A 146 -25.42 13.62 -4.38
C GLU A 146 -25.73 12.26 -3.74
N ARG A 147 -25.46 12.12 -2.42
CA ARG A 147 -25.80 10.91 -1.66
C ARG A 147 -27.32 10.70 -1.59
N ALA A 148 -28.09 11.75 -1.34
CA ALA A 148 -29.55 11.65 -1.28
C ALA A 148 -30.15 11.28 -2.65
N GLU A 149 -29.62 11.85 -3.74
CA GLU A 149 -30.01 11.51 -5.11
C GLU A 149 -29.72 10.03 -5.42
N TYR A 150 -28.52 9.55 -5.10
CA TYR A 150 -28.16 8.14 -5.27
C TYR A 150 -29.06 7.19 -4.46
N LEU A 151 -29.36 7.52 -3.20
CA LEU A 151 -30.26 6.71 -2.36
C LEU A 151 -31.67 6.62 -2.96
N GLU A 152 -32.15 7.69 -3.59
CA GLU A 152 -33.44 7.69 -4.28
C GLU A 152 -33.40 6.85 -5.57
N GLU A 153 -32.33 6.95 -6.37
CA GLU A 153 -32.13 6.09 -7.54
C GLU A 153 -32.08 4.60 -7.15
N LEU A 154 -31.37 4.27 -6.07
CA LEU A 154 -31.28 2.91 -5.55
C LEU A 154 -32.64 2.40 -5.07
N ARG A 155 -33.45 3.27 -4.45
CA ARG A 155 -34.83 2.95 -4.06
C ARG A 155 -35.69 2.63 -5.28
N VAL A 156 -35.65 3.48 -6.31
CA VAL A 156 -36.38 3.28 -7.58
C VAL A 156 -35.96 1.97 -8.26
N TYR A 157 -34.66 1.69 -8.31
CA TYR A 157 -34.12 0.43 -8.85
C TYR A 157 -34.64 -0.78 -8.07
N THR A 158 -34.53 -0.76 -6.74
CA THR A 158 -34.96 -1.88 -5.87
C THR A 158 -36.45 -2.16 -6.02
N ASP A 159 -37.30 -1.12 -5.99
CA ASP A 159 -38.75 -1.23 -6.24
C ASP A 159 -39.05 -1.82 -7.63
N GLY A 160 -38.25 -1.44 -8.63
CA GLY A 160 -38.33 -1.96 -9.98
C GLY A 160 -37.97 -3.44 -10.07
N VAL A 161 -36.87 -3.87 -9.43
CA VAL A 161 -36.43 -5.27 -9.40
C VAL A 161 -37.47 -6.16 -8.74
N GLU A 162 -38.08 -5.71 -7.64
CA GLU A 162 -39.18 -6.44 -7.01
C GLU A 162 -40.38 -6.61 -7.96
N ARG A 163 -40.75 -5.55 -8.69
CA ARG A 163 -41.83 -5.59 -9.67
C ARG A 163 -41.52 -6.56 -10.81
N LEU A 164 -40.32 -6.48 -11.36
CA LEU A 164 -39.82 -7.37 -12.40
C LEU A 164 -39.88 -8.84 -11.94
N THR A 165 -39.45 -9.10 -10.70
CA THR A 165 -39.47 -10.44 -10.09
C THR A 165 -40.90 -10.96 -9.97
N ARG A 166 -41.85 -10.13 -9.52
CA ARG A 166 -43.28 -10.48 -9.46
C ARG A 166 -43.86 -10.78 -10.84
N GLU A 167 -43.51 -9.99 -11.85
CA GLU A 167 -43.95 -10.20 -13.24
C GLU A 167 -43.39 -11.49 -13.84
N MET A 168 -42.11 -11.80 -13.58
CA MET A 168 -41.48 -13.05 -14.00
C MET A 168 -42.14 -14.27 -13.36
N GLU A 169 -42.44 -14.21 -12.06
CA GLU A 169 -43.13 -15.30 -11.35
C GLU A 169 -44.54 -15.52 -11.90
N ALA A 170 -45.29 -14.43 -12.16
CA ALA A 170 -46.60 -14.51 -12.80
C ALA A 170 -46.52 -15.06 -14.24
N ALA A 171 -45.46 -14.72 -14.99
CA ALA A 171 -45.26 -15.22 -16.35
C ALA A 171 -44.92 -16.72 -16.39
N ARG A 172 -44.16 -17.24 -15.42
CA ARG A 172 -43.86 -18.69 -15.28
C ARG A 172 -45.11 -19.54 -15.09
N GLN A 173 -46.16 -18.99 -14.50
CA GLN A 173 -47.43 -19.68 -14.27
C GLN A 173 -48.32 -19.71 -15.53
N ARG A 174 -47.94 -19.04 -16.64
CA ARG A 174 -48.70 -19.02 -17.88
C ARG A 174 -48.32 -20.19 -18.80
N PRO A 175 -49.28 -20.82 -19.49
CA PRO A 175 -49.02 -21.98 -20.36
C PRO A 175 -48.31 -21.63 -21.68
N ALA A 176 -48.10 -20.35 -22.01
CA ALA A 176 -47.37 -19.89 -23.19
C ALA A 176 -46.10 -19.15 -22.80
N PRO A 177 -44.96 -19.37 -23.50
CA PRO A 177 -43.71 -18.69 -23.19
C PRO A 177 -43.85 -17.19 -23.49
N ALA A 178 -43.89 -16.37 -22.44
CA ALA A 178 -43.73 -14.93 -22.56
C ALA A 178 -42.23 -14.60 -22.68
N ALA A 179 -41.88 -13.63 -23.52
CA ALA A 179 -40.52 -13.10 -23.56
C ALA A 179 -40.14 -12.54 -22.17
N PRO A 180 -38.94 -12.83 -21.67
CA PRO A 180 -38.51 -12.28 -20.38
C PRO A 180 -38.49 -10.75 -20.47
N PRO A 181 -38.98 -10.06 -19.44
CA PRO A 181 -38.90 -8.61 -19.39
C PRO A 181 -37.44 -8.15 -19.35
N ALA A 182 -37.16 -6.98 -19.94
CA ALA A 182 -35.80 -6.46 -20.02
C ALA A 182 -35.23 -6.19 -18.60
N PRO A 183 -33.93 -6.49 -18.37
CA PRO A 183 -33.30 -6.20 -17.09
C PRO A 183 -33.27 -4.69 -16.84
N LEU A 184 -33.51 -4.30 -15.58
CA LEU A 184 -33.36 -2.92 -15.15
C LEU A 184 -31.89 -2.55 -15.04
N ALA A 185 -31.53 -1.33 -15.43
CA ALA A 185 -30.19 -0.80 -15.24
C ALA A 185 -29.97 -0.46 -13.76
N GLU A 186 -28.93 -1.04 -13.16
CA GLU A 186 -28.50 -0.70 -11.81
C GLU A 186 -27.86 0.69 -11.79
N PRO A 187 -28.16 1.56 -10.79
CA PRO A 187 -27.48 2.84 -10.67
C PRO A 187 -25.98 2.64 -10.43
N PRO A 188 -25.13 3.53 -10.97
CA PRO A 188 -23.69 3.44 -10.76
C PRO A 188 -23.35 3.51 -9.27
N ALA A 189 -22.31 2.79 -8.84
CA ALA A 189 -21.92 2.78 -7.43
C ALA A 189 -21.54 4.19 -6.95
N PHE A 190 -22.03 4.58 -5.77
CA PHE A 190 -21.64 5.83 -5.13
C PHE A 190 -20.26 5.72 -4.49
N THR A 191 -19.25 6.33 -5.12
CA THR A 191 -17.84 6.18 -4.75
C THR A 191 -17.24 7.37 -4.00
N LEU A 192 -17.94 8.50 -3.95
CA LEU A 192 -17.52 9.68 -3.21
C LEU A 192 -17.64 9.44 -1.70
N PHE A 193 -16.57 9.75 -0.97
CA PHE A 193 -16.54 9.75 0.48
C PHE A 193 -16.29 11.17 0.98
N SER A 194 -16.95 11.53 2.09
CA SER A 194 -16.73 12.79 2.81
C SER A 194 -16.77 12.54 4.31
N THR A 195 -15.84 13.13 5.04
CA THR A 195 -15.99 13.26 6.51
C THR A 195 -17.16 14.19 6.84
N ASP A 196 -17.62 14.12 8.09
CA ASP A 196 -18.47 15.17 8.67
C ASP A 196 -17.70 16.49 8.78
N LEU A 197 -18.45 17.59 8.96
CA LEU A 197 -17.88 18.91 9.17
C LEU A 197 -17.17 18.95 10.53
N ALA A 198 -15.85 19.02 10.51
CA ALA A 198 -15.00 19.08 11.70
C ALA A 198 -14.33 20.46 11.78
N ARG A 199 -13.67 20.75 12.91
CA ARG A 199 -12.94 22.01 13.13
C ARG A 199 -11.51 21.72 13.56
N GLY A 200 -10.55 22.42 12.96
CA GLY A 200 -9.13 22.25 13.27
C GLY A 200 -8.32 23.44 12.78
N PHE A 201 -7.02 23.38 13.02
CA PHE A 201 -6.07 24.43 12.61
C PHE A 201 -5.41 24.04 11.28
N PRO A 202 -5.77 24.68 10.16
CA PRO A 202 -5.11 24.45 8.90
C PRO A 202 -3.72 25.09 8.91
N VAL A 203 -2.70 24.28 8.68
CA VAL A 203 -1.30 24.72 8.58
C VAL A 203 -0.78 24.41 7.18
N LYS A 204 -0.16 25.40 6.55
CA LYS A 204 0.60 25.25 5.31
C LYS A 204 1.95 25.91 5.51
N LEU A 205 2.98 25.09 5.68
CA LEU A 205 4.28 25.54 6.17
C LEU A 205 5.36 25.21 5.15
N SER A 206 6.26 26.15 4.93
CA SER A 206 7.50 25.89 4.18
C SER A 206 8.38 24.88 4.92
N PRO A 207 9.35 24.24 4.24
CA PRO A 207 10.20 23.24 4.87
C PRO A 207 10.94 23.80 6.09
N GLY A 208 10.91 23.10 7.22
CA GLY A 208 11.58 23.55 8.44
C GLY A 208 10.99 23.02 9.75
N GLU A 209 11.55 23.52 10.85
CA GLU A 209 11.13 23.19 12.21
C GLU A 209 10.35 24.34 12.83
N TYR A 210 9.25 23.98 13.50
CA TYR A 210 8.34 24.89 14.17
C TYR A 210 8.02 24.38 15.57
N ALA A 211 7.76 25.30 16.50
CA ALA A 211 7.09 25.00 17.76
C ALA A 211 5.62 25.37 17.63
N ILE A 212 4.73 24.51 18.12
CA ILE A 212 3.29 24.75 18.13
C ILE A 212 2.72 24.61 19.54
N GLN A 213 1.69 25.39 19.85
CA GLN A 213 0.92 25.28 21.10
C GLN A 213 -0.45 25.91 20.91
N VAL A 214 -1.46 25.45 21.65
CA VAL A 214 -2.79 26.07 21.63
C VAL A 214 -2.90 27.06 22.78
N ARG A 215 -3.31 28.29 22.45
CA ARG A 215 -3.65 29.32 23.43
C ARG A 215 -5.17 29.43 23.52
N SER A 216 -5.72 29.31 24.72
CA SER A 216 -7.15 29.52 24.97
C SER A 216 -7.53 31.00 24.90
N SER A 217 -8.83 31.28 24.88
CA SER A 217 -9.38 32.64 24.81
C SER A 217 -9.01 33.53 25.99
N ASP A 218 -8.68 32.96 27.15
CA ASP A 218 -8.19 33.66 28.34
C ASP A 218 -6.67 33.97 28.29
N GLY A 219 -5.99 33.57 27.21
CA GLY A 219 -4.57 33.78 27.00
C GLY A 219 -3.67 32.71 27.64
N THR A 220 -4.21 31.70 28.32
CA THR A 220 -3.42 30.61 28.89
C THR A 220 -3.02 29.57 27.85
N ILE A 221 -1.91 28.86 28.06
CA ILE A 221 -1.49 27.76 27.18
C ILE A 221 -2.25 26.51 27.62
N VAL A 222 -2.91 25.84 26.67
CA VAL A 222 -3.61 24.59 26.91
C VAL A 222 -2.58 23.52 27.33
N PRO A 223 -2.75 22.85 28.48
CA PRO A 223 -1.85 21.78 28.91
C PRO A 223 -1.71 20.68 27.86
N ASP A 224 -0.50 20.13 27.74
CA ASP A 224 -0.14 19.09 26.79
C ASP A 224 -0.37 19.46 25.30
N SER A 225 -0.57 20.73 24.96
CA SER A 225 -0.70 21.17 23.56
C SER A 225 0.63 21.51 22.88
N ALA A 226 1.68 21.78 23.65
CA ALA A 226 2.98 22.17 23.11
C ALA A 226 3.65 21.00 22.39
N ARG A 227 4.01 21.18 21.12
CA ARG A 227 4.70 20.18 20.29
C ARG A 227 5.74 20.81 19.39
N ARG A 228 6.67 19.99 18.93
CA ARG A 228 7.48 20.28 17.75
C ARG A 228 6.70 19.87 16.50
N LEU A 229 6.74 20.70 15.48
CA LEU A 229 6.16 20.43 14.17
C LEU A 229 7.27 20.55 13.12
N VAL A 230 7.43 19.53 12.28
CA VAL A 230 8.46 19.48 11.25
C VAL A 230 7.79 19.37 9.87
N ALA A 231 7.95 20.41 9.06
CA ALA A 231 7.51 20.41 7.68
C ALA A 231 8.62 19.83 6.80
N ILE A 232 8.39 18.65 6.23
CA ILE A 232 9.39 17.90 5.48
C ILE A 232 9.22 18.11 3.99
N ALA A 233 10.32 18.18 3.26
CA ALA A 233 10.32 18.28 1.80
C ALA A 233 10.93 17.02 1.19
N ALA A 234 10.51 16.71 -0.03
CA ALA A 234 11.16 15.66 -0.80
C ALA A 234 12.61 16.06 -1.10
N ARG A 235 13.54 15.11 -0.93
CA ARG A 235 14.95 15.30 -1.29
C ARG A 235 15.14 15.25 -2.80
N ARG A 236 14.45 14.31 -3.44
CA ARG A 236 14.51 14.06 -4.89
C ARG A 236 13.11 13.79 -5.43
N GLN A 237 12.94 14.06 -6.71
CA GLN A 237 11.75 13.70 -7.47
C GLN A 237 12.19 13.03 -8.77
N GLY A 238 11.33 12.19 -9.32
CA GLY A 238 11.57 11.48 -10.57
C GLY A 238 10.32 10.77 -11.07
N VAL A 239 10.52 9.92 -12.07
CA VAL A 239 9.47 9.05 -12.62
C VAL A 239 9.82 7.62 -12.23
N GLY A 240 8.92 6.93 -11.55
CA GLY A 240 9.00 5.49 -11.31
C GLY A 240 8.15 4.70 -12.31
N TYR A 241 8.31 3.37 -12.31
CA TYR A 241 7.48 2.47 -13.10
C TYR A 241 6.93 1.35 -12.25
N GLU A 242 5.63 1.12 -12.35
CA GLU A 242 5.03 -0.15 -11.98
C GLU A 242 5.20 -1.10 -13.16
N VAL A 243 5.82 -2.23 -12.91
CA VAL A 243 6.22 -3.23 -13.88
C VAL A 243 5.33 -4.43 -13.68
N VAL A 244 4.43 -4.67 -14.63
CA VAL A 244 3.49 -5.79 -14.61
C VAL A 244 3.98 -6.84 -15.60
N PRO A 245 4.59 -7.96 -15.17
CA PRO A 245 5.00 -9.01 -16.09
C PRO A 245 3.76 -9.73 -16.64
N GLN A 246 3.71 -10.03 -17.94
CA GLN A 246 2.57 -10.75 -18.54
C GLN A 246 2.32 -12.09 -17.83
N ALA A 247 3.38 -12.78 -17.43
CA ALA A 247 3.30 -14.08 -16.75
C ALA A 247 2.84 -14.00 -15.28
N LYS A 248 2.89 -12.82 -14.66
CA LYS A 248 2.61 -12.60 -13.22
C LYS A 248 1.85 -11.29 -13.00
N TRP A 249 0.76 -11.10 -13.73
CA TRP A 249 0.05 -9.81 -13.74
C TRP A 249 -0.48 -9.39 -12.35
N THR A 250 -0.78 -10.35 -11.47
CA THR A 250 -1.26 -10.12 -10.10
C THR A 250 -0.16 -9.70 -9.11
N TYR A 251 1.11 -9.75 -9.51
CA TYR A 251 2.25 -9.37 -8.68
C TYR A 251 3.10 -8.32 -9.41
N PRO A 252 2.62 -7.07 -9.49
CA PRO A 252 3.40 -5.99 -10.04
C PRO A 252 4.63 -5.68 -9.17
N GLU A 253 5.75 -5.35 -9.83
CA GLU A 253 6.98 -4.90 -9.19
C GLU A 253 7.17 -3.40 -9.38
N ARG A 254 7.91 -2.74 -8.48
CA ARG A 254 8.11 -1.28 -8.54
C ARG A 254 9.57 -0.92 -8.81
N SER A 255 9.78 -0.10 -9.82
CA SER A 255 11.06 0.53 -10.15
C SER A 255 11.01 2.03 -9.83
N SER A 256 10.98 2.36 -8.53
CA SER A 256 10.76 3.74 -8.06
C SER A 256 12.00 4.62 -8.14
N ASP A 257 13.21 4.07 -7.95
CA ASP A 257 14.46 4.85 -8.04
C ASP A 257 14.85 5.05 -9.51
N PRO A 258 15.15 6.29 -9.95
CA PRO A 258 15.68 6.60 -11.27
C PRO A 258 16.90 5.78 -11.72
N SER A 259 17.70 5.29 -10.78
CA SER A 259 18.89 4.47 -11.04
C SER A 259 18.60 2.97 -11.17
N ASN A 260 17.37 2.52 -10.91
CA ASN A 260 17.02 1.11 -10.98
C ASN A 260 17.08 0.58 -12.43
N THR A 261 17.55 -0.65 -12.55
CA THR A 261 17.40 -1.46 -13.77
C THR A 261 16.20 -2.38 -13.61
N ILE A 262 15.34 -2.44 -14.63
CA ILE A 262 14.21 -3.37 -14.67
C ILE A 262 14.73 -4.71 -15.21
N TYR A 263 14.56 -5.77 -14.44
CA TYR A 263 14.98 -7.11 -14.85
C TYR A 263 13.79 -7.93 -15.33
N THR A 264 13.96 -8.67 -16.42
CA THR A 264 12.89 -9.42 -17.07
C THR A 264 13.40 -10.74 -17.66
N ALA A 265 12.48 -11.65 -17.95
CA ALA A 265 12.79 -12.85 -18.71
C ALA A 265 13.11 -12.49 -20.18
N PRO A 266 14.05 -13.21 -20.84
CA PRO A 266 14.36 -12.96 -22.24
C PRO A 266 13.12 -13.15 -23.13
N SER A 267 12.91 -12.22 -24.07
CA SER A 267 11.78 -12.26 -25.01
C SER A 267 10.38 -12.31 -24.36
N GLY A 268 10.28 -12.01 -23.05
CA GLY A 268 9.01 -11.85 -22.36
C GLY A 268 8.36 -10.49 -22.64
N VAL A 269 7.12 -10.32 -22.21
CA VAL A 269 6.42 -9.03 -22.29
C VAL A 269 6.22 -8.49 -20.88
N ILE A 270 6.51 -7.21 -20.71
CA ILE A 270 6.17 -6.45 -19.50
C ILE A 270 5.30 -5.27 -19.87
N TYR A 271 4.42 -4.89 -18.97
CA TYR A 271 3.62 -3.68 -19.08
C TYR A 271 4.14 -2.66 -18.09
N LEU A 272 4.43 -1.45 -18.57
CA LEU A 272 4.97 -0.37 -17.76
C LEU A 272 3.90 0.70 -17.53
N GLN A 273 3.67 1.03 -16.26
CA GLN A 273 2.82 2.14 -15.85
C GLN A 273 3.69 3.20 -15.17
N PRO A 274 3.94 4.36 -15.82
CA PRO A 274 4.76 5.39 -15.23
C PRO A 274 4.01 6.13 -14.13
N PHE A 275 4.75 6.55 -13.10
CA PHE A 275 4.21 7.34 -12.01
C PHE A 275 5.22 8.38 -11.50
N HIS A 276 4.72 9.46 -10.89
CA HIS A 276 5.54 10.42 -10.16
C HIS A 276 6.06 9.78 -8.88
N ALA A 277 7.37 9.80 -8.70
CA ALA A 277 8.05 9.25 -7.52
C ALA A 277 8.82 10.35 -6.79
N VAL A 278 8.75 10.35 -5.46
CA VAL A 278 9.48 11.31 -4.63
C VAL A 278 10.23 10.58 -3.51
N GLU A 279 11.41 11.07 -3.16
CA GLU A 279 12.27 10.47 -2.14
C GLU A 279 12.21 11.28 -0.84
N PHE A 280 11.86 10.62 0.26
CA PHE A 280 11.85 11.20 1.60
C PHE A 280 12.79 10.45 2.54
N ASN A 281 13.15 11.10 3.65
CA ASN A 281 13.77 10.39 4.76
C ASN A 281 12.78 9.35 5.33
N ALA A 282 13.25 8.13 5.55
CA ALA A 282 12.38 7.03 5.96
C ALA A 282 11.73 7.24 7.34
N LEU A 283 12.45 7.84 8.30
CA LEU A 283 11.89 8.14 9.62
C LEU A 283 10.82 9.22 9.54
N GLU A 284 11.14 10.30 8.84
CA GLU A 284 10.23 11.45 8.71
C GLU A 284 8.93 11.04 8.01
N TYR A 285 9.04 10.26 6.92
CA TYR A 285 7.88 9.79 6.18
C TYR A 285 7.04 8.77 6.98
N ALA A 286 7.69 7.85 7.70
CA ALA A 286 6.97 6.93 8.56
C ALA A 286 6.24 7.66 9.69
N ARG A 287 6.87 8.69 10.30
CA ARG A 287 6.26 9.52 11.34
C ARG A 287 5.19 10.48 10.84
N LEU A 288 5.23 10.86 9.56
CA LEU A 288 4.14 11.55 8.87
C LEU A 288 2.89 10.65 8.79
N GLN A 289 3.06 9.36 8.47
CA GLN A 289 1.95 8.40 8.38
C GLN A 289 1.46 7.94 9.77
N ASN A 290 2.40 7.67 10.68
CA ASN A 290 2.15 7.23 12.04
C ASN A 290 3.09 7.96 13.01
N PRO A 291 2.62 9.03 13.68
CA PRO A 291 3.42 9.81 14.61
C PRO A 291 3.98 9.00 15.79
N GLN A 292 3.47 7.79 16.05
CA GLN A 292 3.92 6.90 17.12
C GLN A 292 4.96 5.84 16.68
N ASP A 293 5.35 5.78 15.39
CA ASP A 293 6.20 4.72 14.83
C ASP A 293 7.62 4.63 15.45
N LEU A 294 7.85 3.64 16.32
CA LEU A 294 9.14 3.46 16.99
C LEU A 294 10.20 2.71 16.16
N GLN A 295 9.85 2.18 14.98
CA GLN A 295 10.73 1.31 14.20
C GLN A 295 11.52 2.06 13.13
N ALA A 296 11.00 3.18 12.64
CA ALA A 296 11.60 3.94 11.56
C ALA A 296 12.93 4.59 11.97
N THR A 297 13.87 4.66 11.02
CA THR A 297 15.25 5.12 11.27
C THR A 297 15.66 6.22 10.28
N ALA A 298 16.37 7.24 10.78
CA ALA A 298 16.71 8.42 10.00
C ALA A 298 17.84 8.19 8.97
N ASN A 299 18.51 7.04 8.99
CA ASN A 299 19.65 6.74 8.11
C ASN A 299 19.25 6.11 6.76
N ARG A 300 17.96 6.07 6.45
CA ARG A 300 17.43 5.50 5.20
C ARG A 300 16.57 6.51 4.46
N TRP A 301 16.47 6.29 3.15
CA TRP A 301 15.60 7.04 2.25
C TRP A 301 14.59 6.08 1.63
N THR A 302 13.39 6.57 1.37
CA THR A 302 12.31 5.78 0.76
C THR A 302 11.69 6.54 -0.39
N TRP A 303 11.41 5.82 -1.48
CA TRP A 303 10.71 6.34 -2.64
C TRP A 303 9.21 6.08 -2.52
N VAL A 304 8.43 7.13 -2.63
CA VAL A 304 6.97 7.11 -2.53
C VAL A 304 6.37 7.30 -3.92
N HIS A 305 5.44 6.42 -4.28
CA HIS A 305 4.62 6.53 -5.50
C HIS A 305 3.51 7.54 -5.21
N VAL A 306 3.52 8.69 -5.87
CA VAL A 306 2.60 9.83 -5.61
C VAL A 306 1.35 9.78 -6.48
N SER A 307 1.51 9.71 -7.79
CA SER A 307 0.40 9.73 -8.75
C SER A 307 0.80 9.11 -10.09
N PRO A 308 -0.16 8.52 -10.82
CA PRO A 308 0.10 8.03 -12.17
C PRO A 308 0.47 9.20 -13.11
N ILE A 309 1.32 8.92 -14.10
CA ILE A 309 1.59 9.87 -15.19
C ILE A 309 0.68 9.51 -16.35
N GLU A 310 -0.31 10.35 -16.57
CA GLU A 310 -1.23 10.23 -17.70
C GLU A 310 -0.70 10.94 -18.93
N GLY A 311 -0.90 10.32 -20.09
CA GLY A 311 -0.44 10.84 -21.37
C GLY A 311 1.07 10.66 -21.62
N GLY A 312 1.51 11.15 -22.78
CA GLY A 312 2.89 10.95 -23.27
C GLY A 312 3.06 9.67 -24.08
N SER A 313 4.31 9.37 -24.42
CA SER A 313 4.68 8.14 -25.15
C SER A 313 5.98 7.58 -24.59
N LEU A 314 6.16 6.26 -24.67
CA LEU A 314 7.38 5.61 -24.20
C LEU A 314 8.30 5.34 -25.38
N ARG A 315 9.49 5.93 -25.37
CA ARG A 315 10.54 5.61 -26.35
C ARG A 315 11.32 4.39 -25.88
N VAL A 316 11.36 3.34 -26.68
CA VAL A 316 12.06 2.08 -26.42
C VAL A 316 13.07 1.86 -27.54
N GLY A 317 14.35 2.10 -27.26
CA GLY A 317 15.36 2.17 -28.31
C GLY A 317 15.00 3.26 -29.36
N GLY A 318 14.71 2.84 -30.60
CA GLY A 318 14.29 3.72 -31.69
C GLY A 318 12.76 3.80 -31.90
N GLU A 319 11.98 2.97 -31.22
CA GLU A 319 10.53 2.92 -31.37
C GLU A 319 9.81 3.81 -30.34
N THR A 320 8.64 4.32 -30.70
CA THR A 320 7.78 5.10 -29.79
C THR A 320 6.46 4.38 -29.60
N LEU A 321 6.18 4.00 -28.36
CA LEU A 321 5.00 3.26 -27.93
C LEU A 321 3.98 4.19 -27.28
N ARG A 322 2.69 3.92 -27.51
CA ARG A 322 1.58 4.58 -26.82
C ARG A 322 1.02 3.65 -25.76
N ALA A 323 0.51 4.24 -24.67
CA ALA A 323 -0.24 3.47 -23.69
C ALA A 323 -1.53 2.96 -24.33
N ALA A 324 -1.95 1.76 -23.95
CA ALA A 324 -3.19 1.14 -24.40
C ALA A 324 -3.96 0.53 -23.21
N GLU A 325 -5.26 0.36 -23.42
CA GLU A 325 -6.17 -0.33 -22.49
C GLU A 325 -6.07 -1.85 -22.73
N TYR A 326 -5.96 -2.62 -21.65
CA TYR A 326 -5.86 -4.08 -21.66
C TYR A 326 -6.91 -4.69 -20.73
N VAL A 327 -7.30 -5.92 -21.06
CA VAL A 327 -8.16 -6.79 -20.26
C VAL A 327 -7.41 -8.09 -19.97
N VAL A 328 -7.62 -8.65 -18.79
CA VAL A 328 -7.09 -9.93 -18.37
C VAL A 328 -8.15 -11.00 -18.59
N GLU A 329 -7.85 -11.95 -19.48
CA GLU A 329 -8.71 -13.10 -19.74
C GLU A 329 -8.12 -14.35 -19.08
N GLN A 330 -8.96 -15.13 -18.40
CA GLN A 330 -8.54 -16.44 -17.88
C GLN A 330 -8.41 -17.43 -19.03
N LEU A 331 -7.29 -18.16 -19.08
CA LEU A 331 -7.09 -19.19 -20.09
C LEU A 331 -8.07 -20.35 -19.86
N PRO A 332 -8.82 -20.79 -20.90
CA PRO A 332 -9.73 -21.92 -20.76
C PRO A 332 -8.94 -23.23 -20.59
N GLY A 333 -9.29 -24.03 -19.58
CA GLY A 333 -8.71 -25.37 -19.38
C GLY A 333 -8.50 -25.75 -17.92
N ALA A 334 -7.93 -26.94 -17.71
CA ALA A 334 -7.61 -27.46 -16.38
C ALA A 334 -6.40 -26.78 -15.71
N ALA A 335 -5.62 -26.00 -16.47
CA ALA A 335 -4.51 -25.22 -15.95
C ALA A 335 -4.97 -23.80 -15.60
N LEU A 336 -4.71 -23.34 -14.37
CA LEU A 336 -4.94 -21.96 -13.98
C LEU A 336 -3.93 -21.07 -14.71
N GLY A 337 -4.40 -20.12 -15.52
CA GLY A 337 -3.55 -19.17 -16.24
C GLY A 337 -4.35 -17.99 -16.78
N TYR A 338 -3.64 -16.94 -17.18
CA TYR A 338 -4.22 -15.69 -17.68
C TYR A 338 -3.48 -15.19 -18.92
N SER A 339 -4.17 -14.40 -19.73
CA SER A 339 -3.60 -13.66 -20.85
C SER A 339 -4.03 -12.20 -20.78
N VAL A 340 -3.08 -11.29 -20.93
CA VAL A 340 -3.35 -9.85 -21.00
C VAL A 340 -3.51 -9.48 -22.48
N VAL A 341 -4.73 -9.14 -22.88
CA VAL A 341 -5.08 -8.84 -24.27
C VAL A 341 -5.47 -7.37 -24.44
N PRO A 342 -5.16 -6.72 -25.57
CA PRO A 342 -5.65 -5.37 -25.84
C PRO A 342 -7.18 -5.32 -25.79
N LEU A 343 -7.75 -4.29 -25.15
CA LEU A 343 -9.20 -4.11 -25.16
C LEU A 343 -9.67 -3.82 -26.58
N GLN A 344 -10.41 -4.77 -27.16
CA GLN A 344 -11.14 -4.57 -28.42
C GLN A 344 -12.57 -4.18 -28.10
N ARG A 345 -12.90 -2.89 -28.22
CA ARG A 345 -14.28 -2.41 -28.07
C ARG A 345 -15.10 -2.85 -29.26
N ARG A 346 -16.19 -3.57 -29.03
CA ARG A 346 -17.12 -3.88 -30.13
C ARG A 346 -18.06 -2.70 -30.40
N PRO A 347 -18.53 -2.51 -31.65
CA PRO A 347 -19.46 -1.43 -31.99
C PRO A 347 -20.78 -1.46 -31.21
N ASP A 348 -21.19 -2.65 -30.76
CA ASP A 348 -22.41 -2.96 -30.01
C ASP A 348 -22.20 -2.98 -28.48
N GLU A 349 -20.99 -2.70 -28.00
CA GLU A 349 -20.66 -2.78 -26.58
C GLU A 349 -21.16 -1.54 -25.83
N PRO A 350 -21.81 -1.71 -24.65
CA PRO A 350 -22.26 -0.58 -23.85
C PRO A 350 -21.08 0.33 -23.45
N PRO A 351 -21.31 1.64 -23.22
CA PRO A 351 -20.29 2.53 -22.68
C PRO A 351 -19.66 1.97 -21.40
N VAL A 352 -18.36 2.22 -21.19
CA VAL A 352 -17.64 1.84 -19.97
C VAL A 352 -18.42 2.37 -18.75
N GLY A 353 -18.72 1.49 -17.80
CA GLY A 353 -19.54 1.81 -16.63
C GLY A 353 -21.03 1.46 -16.75
N THR A 354 -21.45 0.88 -17.88
CA THR A 354 -22.82 0.35 -18.07
C THR A 354 -22.83 -1.18 -17.85
N PRO A 355 -23.92 -1.76 -17.31
CA PRO A 355 -24.02 -3.21 -17.13
C PRO A 355 -23.74 -3.99 -18.44
N GLY A 356 -22.78 -4.92 -18.39
CA GLY A 356 -22.34 -5.72 -19.54
C GLY A 356 -21.18 -5.14 -20.36
N SER A 357 -20.68 -3.93 -20.04
CA SER A 357 -19.43 -3.42 -20.62
C SER A 357 -18.21 -4.13 -20.00
N ARG A 358 -17.20 -4.46 -20.82
CA ARG A 358 -15.91 -4.94 -20.29
C ARG A 358 -15.19 -3.82 -19.55
N SER A 359 -14.76 -4.09 -18.32
CA SER A 359 -13.91 -3.17 -17.56
C SER A 359 -12.47 -3.21 -18.07
N VAL A 360 -11.81 -2.05 -18.08
CA VAL A 360 -10.37 -1.97 -18.33
C VAL A 360 -9.64 -2.47 -17.09
N ASP A 361 -8.80 -3.48 -17.23
CA ASP A 361 -8.01 -4.01 -16.11
C ASP A 361 -6.66 -3.31 -15.96
N LEU A 362 -6.10 -2.83 -17.07
CA LEU A 362 -4.77 -2.23 -17.10
C LEU A 362 -4.66 -1.17 -18.21
N VAL A 363 -4.07 -0.01 -17.89
CA VAL A 363 -3.61 0.98 -18.88
C VAL A 363 -2.10 1.10 -18.77
N ALA A 364 -1.36 0.70 -19.81
CA ALA A 364 0.09 0.59 -19.73
C ALA A 364 0.78 0.66 -21.10
N PHE A 365 2.11 0.81 -21.09
CA PHE A 365 2.96 0.60 -22.25
C PHE A 365 3.40 -0.87 -22.32
N ARG A 366 3.00 -1.59 -23.37
CA ARG A 366 3.48 -2.97 -23.62
C ARG A 366 4.89 -2.93 -24.20
N VAL A 367 5.86 -3.43 -23.45
CA VAL A 367 7.27 -3.48 -23.85
C VAL A 367 7.72 -4.93 -24.01
N GLU A 368 8.30 -5.23 -25.17
CA GLU A 368 8.95 -6.52 -25.41
C GLU A 368 10.36 -6.52 -24.84
N SER A 369 10.66 -7.56 -24.07
CA SER A 369 11.96 -7.72 -23.43
C SER A 369 13.01 -8.12 -24.46
N PRO A 370 14.24 -7.59 -24.35
CA PRO A 370 15.31 -7.94 -25.27
C PRO A 370 15.62 -9.45 -25.23
N PRO A 371 16.09 -10.05 -26.35
CA PRO A 371 16.46 -11.46 -26.38
C PRO A 371 17.78 -11.73 -25.65
N GLY A 372 17.94 -12.95 -25.13
CA GLY A 372 19.18 -13.40 -24.48
C GLY A 372 19.58 -12.56 -23.26
N ARG A 373 20.84 -12.09 -23.22
CA ARG A 373 21.42 -11.20 -22.18
C ARG A 373 21.53 -9.74 -22.64
N ALA A 374 20.65 -9.30 -23.55
CA ALA A 374 20.68 -7.92 -24.02
C ALA A 374 19.92 -6.98 -23.08
N SER A 375 20.15 -5.68 -23.27
CA SER A 375 19.45 -4.62 -22.54
C SER A 375 19.00 -3.52 -23.48
N THR A 376 17.85 -2.91 -23.19
CA THR A 376 17.28 -1.80 -23.95
C THR A 376 16.96 -0.65 -23.01
N ALA A 377 17.21 0.58 -23.44
CA ALA A 377 16.81 1.77 -22.69
C ALA A 377 15.37 2.17 -23.03
N VAL A 378 14.61 2.58 -22.02
CA VAL A 378 13.28 3.17 -22.15
C VAL A 378 13.26 4.56 -21.53
N ARG A 379 12.49 5.48 -22.14
CA ARG A 379 12.36 6.87 -21.69
C ARG A 379 10.95 7.36 -21.96
N LEU A 380 10.33 8.04 -21.01
CA LEU A 380 9.03 8.66 -21.23
C LEU A 380 9.22 10.00 -21.93
N VAL A 381 8.39 10.30 -22.93
CA VAL A 381 8.42 11.59 -23.65
C VAL A 381 7.06 12.28 -23.59
N ASP A 382 7.09 13.61 -23.51
CA ASP A 382 5.91 14.47 -23.53
C ASP A 382 5.29 14.56 -24.94
N SER A 383 4.18 15.30 -25.07
CA SER A 383 3.51 15.53 -26.36
C SER A 383 4.36 16.28 -27.39
N ALA A 384 5.39 17.00 -26.95
CA ALA A 384 6.38 17.65 -27.80
C ALA A 384 7.58 16.74 -28.15
N GLY A 385 7.56 15.48 -27.70
CA GLY A 385 8.61 14.50 -27.93
C GLY A 385 9.87 14.71 -27.08
N ARG A 386 9.81 15.59 -26.07
CA ARG A 386 10.90 15.85 -25.12
C ARG A 386 10.87 14.83 -24.00
N GLU A 387 12.04 14.38 -23.56
CA GLU A 387 12.15 13.43 -22.46
C GLU A 387 11.66 14.03 -21.15
N ILE A 388 10.84 13.27 -20.42
CA ILE A 388 10.43 13.59 -19.06
C ILE A 388 11.59 13.26 -18.12
N PRO A 389 12.13 14.24 -17.36
CA PRO A 389 13.28 14.02 -16.50
C PRO A 389 13.09 12.88 -15.49
N GLY A 390 14.13 12.05 -15.33
CA GLY A 390 14.11 10.93 -14.38
C GLY A 390 13.33 9.69 -14.85
N SER A 391 12.78 9.71 -16.07
CA SER A 391 12.05 8.57 -16.66
C SER A 391 12.93 7.52 -17.34
N ALA A 392 14.20 7.82 -17.61
CA ALA A 392 15.09 6.85 -18.23
C ALA A 392 15.24 5.58 -17.35
N ARG A 393 15.08 4.41 -17.96
CA ARG A 393 15.36 3.10 -17.33
C ARG A 393 16.07 2.18 -18.31
N GLN A 394 16.88 1.29 -17.77
CA GLN A 394 17.41 0.15 -18.51
C GLN A 394 16.54 -1.07 -18.21
N ILE A 395 16.10 -1.76 -19.26
CA ILE A 395 15.47 -3.09 -19.17
C ILE A 395 16.53 -4.10 -19.56
N SER A 396 16.85 -5.02 -18.65
CA SER A 396 17.86 -6.06 -18.86
C SER A 396 17.22 -7.44 -18.80
N ALA A 397 17.42 -8.24 -19.85
CA ALA A 397 16.99 -9.62 -19.86
C ALA A 397 18.01 -10.51 -19.13
N ILE A 398 17.54 -11.27 -18.14
CA ILE A 398 18.35 -12.25 -17.42
C ILE A 398 17.84 -13.64 -17.81
N PRO A 399 18.60 -14.43 -18.62
CA PRO A 399 18.23 -15.80 -18.88
C PRO A 399 18.29 -16.60 -17.58
N GLY A 400 17.29 -17.46 -17.39
CA GLY A 400 17.30 -18.42 -16.29
C GLY A 400 18.58 -19.26 -16.31
N THR A 401 19.03 -19.66 -15.12
CA THR A 401 20.10 -20.64 -15.00
C THR A 401 19.48 -22.01 -15.28
N PRO A 402 19.94 -22.79 -16.29
CA PRO A 402 19.43 -24.12 -16.52
C PRO A 402 19.55 -24.99 -15.26
N ASP A 403 18.50 -25.75 -14.92
CA ASP A 403 18.44 -26.54 -13.68
C ASP A 403 19.64 -27.48 -13.47
N TRP A 404 20.20 -28.03 -14.56
CA TRP A 404 21.38 -28.88 -14.51
C TRP A 404 22.63 -28.16 -13.98
N GLN A 405 22.75 -26.85 -14.22
CA GLN A 405 23.87 -26.04 -13.70
C GLN A 405 23.73 -25.83 -12.20
N LEU A 406 22.51 -25.72 -11.68
CA LEU A 406 22.26 -25.72 -10.23
C LEU A 406 22.60 -27.09 -9.63
N GLY A 407 22.28 -28.17 -10.34
CA GLY A 407 22.63 -29.55 -9.95
C GLY A 407 24.14 -29.81 -9.86
N LEU A 408 24.97 -29.16 -10.68
CA LEU A 408 26.42 -29.32 -10.64
C LEU A 408 27.02 -29.00 -9.27
N THR A 409 26.50 -28.00 -8.55
CA THR A 409 26.96 -27.63 -7.20
C THR A 409 26.83 -28.80 -6.21
N PHE A 410 25.87 -29.70 -6.42
CA PHE A 410 25.67 -30.90 -5.60
C PHE A 410 26.41 -32.12 -6.15
N VAL A 411 26.44 -32.29 -7.47
CA VAL A 411 27.05 -33.47 -8.11
C VAL A 411 28.58 -33.44 -8.02
N LEU A 412 29.23 -32.27 -8.15
CA LEU A 412 30.69 -32.14 -8.10
C LEU A 412 31.30 -32.64 -6.78
N PRO A 413 30.85 -32.19 -5.60
CA PRO A 413 31.37 -32.69 -4.33
C PRO A 413 31.14 -34.19 -4.13
N ILE A 414 29.99 -34.71 -4.56
CA ILE A 414 29.68 -36.14 -4.48
C ILE A 414 30.62 -36.94 -5.38
N ALA A 415 30.81 -36.50 -6.62
CA ALA A 415 31.71 -37.15 -7.57
C ALA A 415 33.15 -37.18 -7.04
N VAL A 416 33.64 -36.05 -6.50
CA VAL A 416 34.96 -35.96 -5.85
C VAL A 416 35.06 -36.88 -4.63
N GLY A 417 34.02 -36.93 -3.79
CA GLY A 417 33.97 -37.83 -2.64
C GLY A 417 34.02 -39.31 -3.05
N VAL A 418 33.24 -39.71 -4.05
CA VAL A 418 33.23 -41.08 -4.59
C VAL A 418 34.59 -41.44 -5.19
N THR A 419 35.20 -40.55 -5.97
CA THR A 419 36.55 -40.79 -6.52
C THR A 419 37.60 -40.89 -5.43
N ALA A 420 37.57 -40.03 -4.41
CA ALA A 420 38.49 -40.10 -3.28
C ALA A 420 38.36 -41.43 -2.50
N VAL A 421 37.13 -41.90 -2.26
CA VAL A 421 36.87 -43.19 -1.59
C VAL A 421 37.32 -44.37 -2.45
N ALA A 422 37.02 -44.36 -3.76
CA ALA A 422 37.46 -45.41 -4.69
C ALA A 422 39.00 -45.46 -4.77
N TRP A 423 39.65 -44.31 -4.86
CA TRP A 423 41.11 -44.21 -4.91
C TRP A 423 41.77 -44.65 -3.60
N GLY A 424 41.18 -44.29 -2.46
CA GLY A 424 41.60 -44.79 -1.14
C GLY A 424 41.47 -46.31 -1.01
N ARG A 425 40.38 -46.90 -1.53
CA ARG A 425 40.17 -48.35 -1.54
C ARG A 425 41.19 -49.09 -2.40
N GLU A 426 41.47 -48.61 -3.61
CA GLU A 426 42.51 -49.20 -4.46
C GLU A 426 43.89 -49.16 -3.79
N ARG A 427 44.23 -48.05 -3.14
CA ARG A 427 45.52 -47.89 -2.46
C ARG A 427 45.63 -48.88 -1.29
N ALA A 428 44.56 -49.03 -0.50
CA ALA A 428 44.50 -50.01 0.58
C ALA A 428 44.61 -51.46 0.07
N GLN A 429 43.95 -51.80 -1.04
CA GLN A 429 44.02 -53.13 -1.66
C GLN A 429 45.41 -53.44 -2.24
N ARG A 430 46.08 -52.45 -2.85
CA ARG A 430 47.48 -52.61 -3.31
C ARG A 430 48.44 -52.79 -2.13
N VAL A 431 48.23 -52.11 -1.01
CA VAL A 431 49.06 -52.29 0.20
C VAL A 431 48.80 -53.66 0.83
N SER A 432 47.57 -54.16 0.81
CA SER A 432 47.23 -55.48 1.35
C SER A 432 47.61 -56.66 0.45
N SER A 433 47.91 -56.42 -0.84
CA SER A 433 48.45 -57.45 -1.75
C SER A 433 49.99 -57.54 -1.74
N LEU A 434 50.69 -56.60 -1.10
CA LEU A 434 52.15 -56.66 -0.93
C LEU A 434 52.55 -57.70 0.13
N ALA A 435 53.68 -58.36 -0.10
CA ALA A 435 54.25 -59.34 0.85
C ALA A 435 54.59 -58.67 2.20
N PRO A 436 54.60 -59.40 3.33
CA PRO A 436 54.88 -58.84 4.65
C PRO A 436 56.20 -58.05 4.74
N GLU A 437 57.21 -58.48 3.99
CA GLU A 437 58.52 -57.81 3.90
C GLU A 437 58.45 -56.46 3.16
N GLN A 438 57.61 -56.36 2.14
CA GLN A 438 57.40 -55.12 1.37
C GLN A 438 56.58 -54.08 2.15
N ARG A 439 55.67 -54.51 3.04
CA ARG A 439 54.91 -53.59 3.91
C ARG A 439 55.77 -52.91 4.96
N ARG A 440 56.89 -53.52 5.38
CA ARG A 440 57.86 -52.92 6.32
C ARG A 440 58.75 -51.83 5.69
N LEU A 441 58.80 -51.74 4.35
CA LEU A 441 59.58 -50.74 3.63
C LEU A 441 58.78 -49.49 3.25
N ILE A 442 57.44 -49.54 3.35
CA ILE A 442 56.53 -48.44 2.97
C ILE A 442 55.97 -47.69 4.20
N ALA A 443 55.95 -48.34 5.37
CA ALA A 443 55.72 -47.70 6.66
C ALA A 443 57.00 -47.01 7.16
#